data_AF-A0A924FK26-F1
#
_entry.id   AF-A0A924FK26-F1
#
_cell.length_a   1.000
_cell.length_b   1.000
_cell.length_c   1.000
_cell.angle_alpha   90.00
_cell.angle_beta   90.00
_cell.angle_gamma   90.00
#
_symmetry.space_group_name_H-M   'P 1'
#
loop_
_entity.id
_entity.type
_entity.pdbx_description
1 polymer ?
#
loop_
_entity_poly.entity_id
_entity_poly.type
_entity_poly.pdbx_seq_one_letter_code
_entity_poly.pdbx_strand_id
1 'polypeptide(L)'
;MTLAFTICSVNYLAQARTLGNSLRQTNPDVRYVIGLVDKLSVANLSPDLMPEYDLLEVDQIGIPDFGAMCDRYDITELNTAVKPFYIDFLYDQYPDATEVIYFDPDIIIFQPLIKLIADLQTYSIVLTPHTCSPTPDWERPNEQHHLNTGIFNLGFIGLRRDDTARQFVNWWKDRLVYECRIDLCAGLFVDQQWVNFAPVYHDNVLIEHHPGYNVAYWNLHERVATTDSAGNWLITNLSTARTEKLQFFHYSGYTPYQPDEVSKYQTRFAFSAETDSGETEMRIARPDVLPLFEFYREQLLLNHNDQYRTYPCVYIKPPVVIRYRRVRKFLNAPLHRLITLFES
;
A
#
# COMPACT_ATOMS: atom_id res chain seq x y z
N MET A 1 13.16 -6.83 20.63
CA MET A 1 12.24 -7.65 19.82
C MET A 1 11.95 -6.96 18.50
N THR A 2 11.59 -7.73 17.47
CA THR A 2 11.12 -7.17 16.18
C THR A 2 9.63 -6.84 16.27
N LEU A 3 9.26 -5.62 15.89
CA LEU A 3 7.87 -5.20 15.79
C LEU A 3 7.51 -4.97 14.32
N ALA A 4 6.39 -5.53 13.87
CA ALA A 4 5.80 -5.24 12.59
C ALA A 4 4.42 -4.61 12.78
N PHE A 5 4.04 -3.69 11.90
CA PHE A 5 2.70 -3.12 11.94
C PHE A 5 2.19 -2.79 10.54
N THR A 6 0.87 -2.68 10.44
CA THR A 6 0.18 -2.15 9.27
C THR A 6 -0.76 -1.03 9.67
N ILE A 7 -1.30 -0.31 8.69
CA ILE A 7 -2.30 0.73 8.91
C ILE A 7 -3.47 0.49 7.97
N CYS A 8 -4.68 0.53 8.51
CA CYS A 8 -5.91 0.47 7.71
C CYS A 8 -7.09 1.13 8.42
N SER A 9 -8.14 1.44 7.67
CA SER A 9 -9.49 1.65 8.21
C SER A 9 -10.28 0.34 8.22
N VAL A 10 -11.47 0.31 8.84
CA VAL A 10 -12.23 -0.94 9.06
C VAL A 10 -12.52 -1.71 7.78
N ASN A 11 -12.75 -1.01 6.67
CA ASN A 11 -13.02 -1.62 5.36
C ASN A 11 -11.83 -2.39 4.76
N TYR A 12 -10.63 -2.27 5.33
CA TYR A 12 -9.40 -2.95 4.91
C TYR A 12 -8.89 -3.98 5.94
N LEU A 13 -9.69 -4.32 6.96
CA LEU A 13 -9.27 -5.28 7.99
C LEU A 13 -9.07 -6.71 7.46
N ALA A 14 -9.76 -7.12 6.38
CA ALA A 14 -9.49 -8.42 5.74
C ALA A 14 -8.05 -8.51 5.24
N GLN A 15 -7.56 -7.44 4.61
CA GLN A 15 -6.19 -7.31 4.11
C GLN A 15 -5.21 -7.32 5.29
N ALA A 16 -5.42 -6.46 6.29
CA ALA A 16 -4.57 -6.41 7.49
C ALA A 16 -4.50 -7.75 8.25
N ARG A 17 -5.61 -8.50 8.33
CA ARG A 17 -5.68 -9.85 8.90
C ARG A 17 -4.91 -10.85 8.04
N THR A 18 -5.05 -10.76 6.73
CA THR A 18 -4.34 -11.61 5.75
C THR A 18 -2.82 -11.43 5.85
N LEU A 19 -2.34 -10.19 5.91
CA LEU A 19 -0.94 -9.86 6.18
C LEU A 19 -0.50 -10.49 7.52
N GLY A 20 -1.22 -10.22 8.60
CA GLY A 20 -0.90 -10.76 9.92
C GLY A 20 -0.80 -12.29 9.96
N ASN A 21 -1.71 -12.98 9.28
CA ASN A 21 -1.70 -14.46 9.19
C ASN A 21 -0.44 -14.96 8.48
N SER A 22 -0.09 -14.36 7.35
CA SER A 22 1.13 -14.73 6.60
C SER A 22 2.42 -14.42 7.36
N LEU A 23 2.46 -13.29 8.08
CA LEU A 23 3.57 -12.91 8.94
C LEU A 23 3.72 -13.92 10.09
N ARG A 24 2.65 -14.23 10.82
CA ARG A 24 2.68 -15.19 11.95
C ARG A 24 3.16 -16.57 11.52
N GLN A 25 2.79 -17.02 10.32
CA GLN A 25 3.20 -18.33 9.78
C GLN A 25 4.72 -18.44 9.55
N THR A 26 5.35 -17.35 9.13
CA THR A 26 6.76 -17.34 8.70
C THR A 26 7.70 -16.69 9.73
N ASN A 27 7.15 -15.88 10.63
CA ASN A 27 7.84 -15.05 11.61
C ASN A 27 7.09 -15.07 12.96
N PRO A 28 6.97 -16.23 13.63
CA PRO A 28 6.13 -16.38 14.83
C PRO A 28 6.60 -15.52 16.02
N ASP A 29 7.87 -15.10 16.04
CA ASP A 29 8.46 -14.29 17.11
C ASP A 29 8.27 -12.77 16.90
N VAL A 30 7.74 -12.34 15.75
CA VAL A 30 7.49 -10.92 15.46
C VAL A 30 6.18 -10.47 16.09
N ARG A 31 6.20 -9.39 16.88
CA ARG A 31 4.97 -8.77 17.38
C ARG A 31 4.29 -8.00 16.24
N TYR A 32 3.04 -8.32 15.96
CA TYR A 32 2.24 -7.65 14.92
C TYR A 32 1.13 -6.80 15.53
N VAL A 33 1.03 -5.55 15.06
CA VAL A 33 0.00 -4.58 15.47
C VAL A 33 -0.72 -4.02 14.24
N ILE A 34 -2.04 -3.88 14.31
CA ILE A 34 -2.84 -3.19 13.29
C ILE A 34 -3.15 -1.79 13.80
N GLY A 35 -2.55 -0.78 13.17
CA GLY A 35 -2.93 0.62 13.36
C GLY A 35 -4.28 0.89 12.69
N LEU A 36 -5.32 1.10 13.50
CA LEU A 36 -6.67 1.32 13.01
C LEU A 36 -6.98 2.82 12.88
N VAL A 37 -7.07 3.30 11.64
CA VAL A 37 -7.51 4.67 11.32
C VAL A 37 -9.02 4.68 11.23
N ASP A 38 -9.65 4.40 12.36
CA ASP A 38 -11.10 4.30 12.52
C ASP A 38 -11.48 4.31 14.00
N LYS A 39 -12.78 4.16 14.31
CA LYS A 39 -13.24 3.86 15.67
C LYS A 39 -14.13 2.61 15.72
N LEU A 40 -13.69 1.59 16.44
CA LEU A 40 -14.41 0.32 16.64
C LEU A 40 -15.78 0.54 17.29
N SER A 41 -15.85 1.45 18.26
CA SER A 41 -17.10 1.80 18.95
C SER A 41 -18.18 2.35 18.03
N VAL A 42 -17.79 2.96 16.90
CA VAL A 42 -18.72 3.51 15.90
C VAL A 42 -18.97 2.51 14.77
N ALA A 43 -17.92 1.83 14.29
CA ALA A 43 -18.06 0.81 13.27
C ALA A 43 -18.93 -0.37 13.73
N ASN A 44 -18.94 -0.66 15.04
CA ASN A 44 -19.74 -1.72 15.66
C ASN A 44 -19.56 -3.07 14.96
N LEU A 45 -18.29 -3.47 14.81
CA LEU A 45 -17.92 -4.75 14.22
C LEU A 45 -18.54 -5.92 15.01
N SER A 46 -19.02 -6.91 14.27
CA SER A 46 -19.48 -8.16 14.89
C SER A 46 -18.30 -8.90 15.53
N PRO A 47 -18.48 -9.60 16.67
CA PRO A 47 -17.38 -10.29 17.34
C PRO A 47 -16.59 -11.30 16.48
N ASP A 48 -17.25 -11.96 15.51
CA ASP A 48 -16.62 -12.87 14.54
C ASP A 48 -15.69 -12.15 13.54
N LEU A 49 -15.89 -10.85 13.36
CA LEU A 49 -15.05 -9.97 12.53
C LEU A 49 -13.96 -9.27 13.34
N MET A 50 -13.77 -9.60 14.62
CA MET A 50 -12.63 -9.07 15.37
C MET A 50 -11.38 -9.88 15.03
N PRO A 51 -10.32 -9.27 14.48
CA PRO A 51 -9.07 -9.99 14.23
C PRO A 51 -8.39 -10.39 15.55
N GLU A 52 -7.61 -11.47 15.51
CA GLU A 52 -6.83 -11.97 16.66
C GLU A 52 -5.55 -11.16 16.93
N TYR A 53 -5.47 -9.94 16.43
CA TYR A 53 -4.30 -9.08 16.49
C TYR A 53 -4.63 -7.83 17.29
N ASP A 54 -3.60 -7.20 17.88
CA ASP A 54 -3.78 -5.93 18.56
C ASP A 54 -4.29 -4.88 17.59
N LEU A 55 -5.39 -4.23 17.93
CA LEU A 55 -5.92 -3.07 17.22
C LEU A 55 -5.59 -1.81 18.02
N LEU A 56 -4.80 -0.92 17.41
CA LEU A 56 -4.43 0.35 18.00
C LEU A 56 -5.12 1.48 17.24
N GLU A 57 -6.22 2.01 17.81
CA GLU A 57 -6.97 3.11 17.21
C GLU A 57 -6.11 4.39 17.14
N VAL A 58 -6.22 5.11 16.04
CA VAL A 58 -5.41 6.31 15.76
C VAL A 58 -5.62 7.44 16.77
N ASP A 59 -6.77 7.49 17.44
CA ASP A 59 -7.02 8.50 18.48
C ASP A 59 -6.34 8.15 19.83
N GLN A 60 -5.77 6.95 19.97
CA GLN A 60 -5.03 6.52 21.15
C GLN A 60 -3.54 6.89 21.11
N ILE A 61 -2.99 7.23 19.93
CA ILE A 61 -1.54 7.47 19.77
C ILE A 61 -1.13 8.94 19.95
N GLY A 62 -2.08 9.83 20.24
CA GLY A 62 -1.79 11.21 20.66
C GLY A 62 -1.26 12.14 19.56
N ILE A 63 -1.73 12.01 18.32
CA ILE A 63 -1.34 12.90 17.21
C ILE A 63 -1.75 14.36 17.52
N PRO A 64 -0.79 15.33 17.53
CA PRO A 64 -1.11 16.74 17.71
C PRO A 64 -2.04 17.25 16.61
N ASP A 65 -3.14 17.90 17.00
CA ASP A 65 -4.15 18.46 16.08
C ASP A 65 -4.67 17.45 15.04
N PHE A 66 -4.89 16.19 15.47
CA PHE A 66 -5.43 15.13 14.63
C PHE A 66 -6.74 15.52 13.92
N GLY A 67 -7.59 16.31 14.58
CA GLY A 67 -8.82 16.84 13.99
C GLY A 67 -8.55 17.62 12.70
N ALA A 68 -7.53 18.50 12.69
CA ALA A 68 -7.15 19.23 11.49
C ALA A 68 -6.57 18.32 10.39
N MET A 69 -5.91 17.21 10.74
CA MET A 69 -5.50 16.21 9.75
C MET A 69 -6.71 15.51 9.12
N CYS A 70 -7.68 15.09 9.92
CA CYS A 70 -8.95 14.55 9.43
C CYS A 70 -9.71 15.56 8.56
N ASP A 71 -9.65 16.85 8.89
CA ASP A 71 -10.24 17.94 8.09
C ASP A 71 -9.45 18.28 6.84
N ARG A 72 -8.22 17.78 6.68
CA ARG A 72 -7.37 18.04 5.51
C ARG A 72 -7.44 16.89 4.53
N TYR A 73 -7.24 15.66 5.02
CA TYR A 73 -6.98 14.49 4.21
C TYR A 73 -8.23 13.69 3.87
N ASP A 74 -8.23 13.05 2.70
CA ASP A 74 -9.11 11.93 2.43
C ASP A 74 -8.64 10.65 3.14
N ILE A 75 -9.34 9.54 2.97
CA ILE A 75 -9.00 8.29 3.65
C ILE A 75 -7.63 7.75 3.26
N THR A 76 -7.24 7.84 1.99
CA THR A 76 -5.95 7.33 1.52
C THR A 76 -4.83 8.21 2.03
N GLU A 77 -4.99 9.52 1.91
CA GLU A 77 -4.07 10.52 2.44
C GLU A 77 -3.93 10.41 3.97
N LEU A 78 -5.02 10.17 4.71
CA LEU A 78 -4.98 10.06 6.17
C LEU A 78 -4.30 8.78 6.64
N ASN A 79 -4.65 7.62 6.05
CA ASN A 79 -4.01 6.34 6.40
C ASN A 79 -2.50 6.37 6.18
N THR A 80 -2.05 7.06 5.15
CA THR A 80 -0.61 7.24 4.86
C THR A 80 0.02 8.30 5.76
N ALA A 81 -0.66 9.42 6.04
CA ALA A 81 -0.14 10.52 6.85
C ALA A 81 0.22 10.12 8.29
N VAL A 82 -0.52 9.17 8.87
CA VAL A 82 -0.36 8.79 10.28
C VAL A 82 0.77 7.78 10.52
N LYS A 83 1.37 7.23 9.45
CA LYS A 83 2.45 6.24 9.50
C LYS A 83 3.63 6.61 10.41
N PRO A 84 4.27 7.78 10.28
CA PRO A 84 5.34 8.18 11.19
C PRO A 84 4.89 8.36 12.64
N PHE A 85 3.62 8.69 12.90
CA PHE A 85 3.10 8.82 14.26
C PHE A 85 2.92 7.47 14.94
N TYR A 86 2.45 6.46 14.20
CA TYR A 86 2.41 5.08 14.69
C TYR A 86 3.82 4.57 15.00
N ILE A 87 4.80 4.81 14.13
CA ILE A 87 6.19 4.38 14.36
C ILE A 87 6.73 4.98 15.66
N ASP A 88 6.58 6.30 15.84
CA ASP A 88 7.06 6.99 17.04
C ASP A 88 6.37 6.48 18.31
N PHE A 89 5.04 6.31 18.27
CA PHE A 89 4.28 5.74 19.38
C PHE A 89 4.73 4.32 19.73
N LEU A 90 4.94 3.48 18.71
CA LEU A 90 5.37 2.08 18.91
C LEU A 90 6.79 2.01 19.49
N TYR A 91 7.67 2.96 19.15
CA TYR A 91 8.93 3.07 19.86
C TYR A 91 8.72 3.35 21.35
N ASP A 92 7.86 4.30 21.71
CA ASP A 92 7.71 4.66 23.12
C ASP A 92 6.97 3.57 23.92
N GLN A 93 5.98 2.92 23.32
CA GLN A 93 5.19 1.85 23.92
C GLN A 93 6.00 0.55 24.13
N TYR A 94 6.93 0.24 23.24
CA TYR A 94 7.75 -0.97 23.28
C TYR A 94 9.25 -0.60 23.39
N PRO A 95 9.74 -0.29 24.60
CA PRO A 95 11.13 0.16 24.79
C PRO A 95 12.17 -0.92 24.47
N ASP A 96 11.78 -2.20 24.47
CA ASP A 96 12.60 -3.34 24.10
C ASP A 96 12.55 -3.66 22.59
N ALA A 97 11.75 -2.96 21.80
CA ALA A 97 11.75 -3.08 20.35
C ALA A 97 13.07 -2.60 19.76
N THR A 98 13.74 -3.42 18.96
CA THR A 98 15.02 -3.09 18.31
C THR A 98 14.82 -2.49 16.92
N GLU A 99 13.70 -2.81 16.29
CA GLU A 99 13.28 -2.28 14.99
C GLU A 99 11.75 -2.30 14.88
N VAL A 100 11.23 -1.42 14.04
CA VAL A 100 9.83 -1.35 13.64
C VAL A 100 9.76 -1.48 12.13
N ILE A 101 8.92 -2.39 11.64
CA ILE A 101 8.76 -2.69 10.22
C ILE A 101 7.31 -2.41 9.82
N TYR A 102 7.12 -1.56 8.84
CA TYR A 102 5.81 -1.32 8.26
C TYR A 102 5.60 -2.18 7.01
N PHE A 103 4.40 -2.74 6.89
CA PHE A 103 3.87 -3.33 5.66
C PHE A 103 2.48 -2.78 5.36
N ASP A 104 2.21 -2.41 4.10
CA ASP A 104 0.85 -2.12 3.63
C ASP A 104 -0.05 -3.35 3.85
N PRO A 105 -1.35 -3.16 4.13
CA PRO A 105 -2.22 -4.26 4.51
C PRO A 105 -2.45 -5.27 3.38
N ASP A 106 -2.23 -4.89 2.13
CA ASP A 106 -2.35 -5.74 0.94
C ASP A 106 -1.04 -6.44 0.55
N ILE A 107 -0.25 -6.81 1.55
CA ILE A 107 0.98 -7.60 1.41
C ILE A 107 0.79 -9.02 1.96
N ILE A 108 1.39 -10.01 1.29
CA ILE A 108 1.64 -11.35 1.84
C ILE A 108 3.14 -11.55 2.05
N ILE A 109 3.51 -12.06 3.22
CA ILE A 109 4.88 -12.45 3.55
C ILE A 109 5.04 -13.96 3.37
N PHE A 110 6.02 -14.36 2.56
CA PHE A 110 6.24 -15.75 2.14
C PHE A 110 7.40 -16.43 2.85
N GLN A 111 8.27 -15.68 3.53
CA GLN A 111 9.51 -16.21 4.13
C GLN A 111 9.86 -15.53 5.45
N PRO A 112 10.70 -16.18 6.29
CA PRO A 112 11.30 -15.54 7.44
C PRO A 112 12.10 -14.28 7.05
N LEU A 113 11.95 -13.20 7.81
CA LEU A 113 12.57 -11.90 7.59
C LEU A 113 14.04 -11.84 8.05
N ILE A 114 14.76 -12.97 8.02
CA ILE A 114 16.12 -13.11 8.58
C ILE A 114 17.07 -12.07 7.98
N LYS A 115 17.08 -11.92 6.66
CA LYS A 115 17.94 -10.95 5.98
C LYS A 115 17.59 -9.52 6.39
N LEU A 116 16.32 -9.15 6.36
CA LEU A 116 15.87 -7.81 6.73
C LEU A 116 16.25 -7.46 8.17
N ILE A 117 16.06 -8.38 9.12
CA ILE A 117 16.44 -8.16 10.51
C ILE A 117 17.97 -7.98 10.63
N ALA A 118 18.76 -8.76 9.90
CA ALA A 118 20.21 -8.58 9.86
C ALA A 118 20.63 -7.23 9.24
N ASP A 119 19.94 -6.78 8.19
CA ASP A 119 20.17 -5.46 7.60
C ASP A 119 19.86 -4.35 8.60
N LEU A 120 18.75 -4.46 9.35
CA LEU A 120 18.36 -3.49 10.39
C LEU A 120 19.25 -3.49 11.63
N GLN A 121 20.15 -4.47 11.79
CA GLN A 121 21.24 -4.40 12.77
C GLN A 121 22.36 -3.45 12.33
N THR A 122 22.44 -3.14 11.04
CA THR A 122 23.49 -2.31 10.44
C THR A 122 22.94 -0.95 10.01
N TYR A 123 21.85 -0.94 9.25
CA TYR A 123 21.25 0.24 8.65
C TYR A 123 20.10 0.78 9.49
N SER A 124 19.97 2.11 9.52
CA SER A 124 18.91 2.79 10.28
C SER A 124 17.56 2.71 9.56
N ILE A 125 17.59 2.75 8.23
CA ILE A 125 16.40 2.73 7.37
C ILE A 125 16.64 1.74 6.23
N VAL A 126 15.66 0.89 5.92
CA VAL A 126 15.67 -0.01 4.77
C VAL A 126 14.48 0.31 3.87
N LEU A 127 14.77 0.60 2.61
CA LEU A 127 13.80 0.99 1.58
C LEU A 127 13.90 0.07 0.37
N THR A 128 12.77 -0.16 -0.30
CA THR A 128 12.73 -0.87 -1.58
C THR A 128 12.33 0.09 -2.71
N PRO A 129 13.08 0.19 -3.82
CA PRO A 129 12.61 0.93 -4.98
C PRO A 129 11.40 0.24 -5.61
N HIS A 130 10.60 0.96 -6.39
CA HIS A 130 9.60 0.31 -7.24
C HIS A 130 10.29 -0.65 -8.21
N THR A 131 11.26 -0.13 -8.97
CA THR A 131 11.99 -0.87 -10.01
C THR A 131 13.49 -0.81 -9.76
N CYS A 132 14.22 -1.87 -10.12
CA CYS A 132 15.68 -1.94 -10.02
C CYS A 132 16.37 -1.80 -11.39
N SER A 133 15.59 -1.73 -12.46
CA SER A 133 16.04 -1.57 -13.84
C SER A 133 15.03 -0.76 -14.66
N PRO A 134 15.48 -0.10 -15.75
CA PRO A 134 14.61 0.74 -16.58
C PRO A 134 13.39 0.00 -17.11
N THR A 135 12.25 0.70 -17.18
CA THR A 135 11.04 0.20 -17.82
C THR A 135 11.28 0.09 -19.34
N PRO A 136 10.88 -1.01 -19.99
CA PRO A 136 11.26 -1.27 -21.39
C PRO A 136 10.42 -0.49 -22.41
N ASP A 137 9.35 0.17 -21.98
CA ASP A 137 8.33 0.78 -22.83
C ASP A 137 7.69 2.00 -22.13
N TRP A 138 6.71 2.62 -22.80
CA TRP A 138 5.98 3.77 -22.27
C TRP A 138 4.63 3.40 -21.62
N GLU A 139 4.36 2.11 -21.40
CA GLU A 139 3.16 1.65 -20.70
C GLU A 139 3.16 2.09 -19.23
N ARG A 140 2.02 1.96 -18.55
CA ARG A 140 1.85 2.44 -17.18
C ARG A 140 1.98 1.30 -16.15
N PRO A 141 2.70 1.51 -15.04
CA PRO A 141 3.58 2.65 -14.75
C PRO A 141 4.91 2.55 -15.54
N ASN A 142 5.55 3.71 -15.72
CA ASN A 142 6.93 3.88 -16.19
C ASN A 142 7.64 4.89 -15.26
N GLU A 143 8.89 5.25 -15.53
CA GLU A 143 9.69 6.14 -14.67
C GLU A 143 9.03 7.50 -14.44
N GLN A 144 8.34 8.08 -15.43
CA GLN A 144 7.63 9.35 -15.24
C GLN A 144 6.54 9.25 -14.18
N HIS A 145 5.87 8.10 -14.09
CA HIS A 145 4.87 7.86 -13.04
C HIS A 145 5.55 7.78 -11.67
N HIS A 146 6.71 7.11 -11.57
CA HIS A 146 7.49 7.03 -10.33
C HIS A 146 8.12 8.36 -9.91
N LEU A 147 8.44 9.27 -10.85
CA LEU A 147 8.83 10.64 -10.50
C LEU A 147 7.69 11.40 -9.81
N ASN A 148 6.45 11.16 -10.22
CA ASN A 148 5.26 11.76 -9.63
C ASN A 148 4.84 11.11 -8.32
N THR A 149 5.02 9.80 -8.15
CA THR A 149 4.50 9.05 -6.99
C THR A 149 5.58 8.65 -5.97
N GLY A 150 6.86 8.85 -6.26
CA GLY A 150 7.99 8.41 -5.45
C GLY A 150 8.74 7.23 -6.07
N ILE A 151 10.08 7.24 -5.95
CA ILE A 151 10.93 6.19 -6.53
C ILE A 151 11.01 4.95 -5.63
N PHE A 152 10.81 5.13 -4.32
CA PHE A 152 10.64 4.04 -3.36
C PHE A 152 9.17 3.70 -3.23
N ASN A 153 8.85 2.40 -3.07
CA ASN A 153 7.51 1.98 -2.74
C ASN A 153 7.37 1.87 -1.22
N LEU A 154 6.43 2.62 -0.64
CA LEU A 154 6.25 2.75 0.79
C LEU A 154 5.12 1.90 1.36
N GLY A 155 4.73 0.87 0.61
CA GLY A 155 4.10 -0.30 1.22
C GLY A 155 5.06 -1.11 2.07
N PHE A 156 6.35 -0.76 2.08
CA PHE A 156 7.33 -1.31 3.00
C PHE A 156 8.31 -0.23 3.47
N ILE A 157 8.60 -0.20 4.76
CA ILE A 157 9.77 0.49 5.32
C ILE A 157 10.23 -0.22 6.59
N GLY A 158 11.53 -0.51 6.67
CA GLY A 158 12.17 -1.01 7.90
C GLY A 158 12.92 0.10 8.61
N LEU A 159 12.72 0.25 9.92
CA LEU A 159 13.36 1.28 10.73
C LEU A 159 13.97 0.69 12.00
N ARG A 160 15.29 0.77 12.12
CA ARG A 160 15.99 0.44 13.36
C ARG A 160 15.60 1.45 14.43
N ARG A 161 15.49 1.02 15.69
CA ARG A 161 15.35 1.96 16.81
C ARG A 161 16.68 2.61 17.13
N ASP A 162 17.04 3.65 16.37
CA ASP A 162 18.22 4.49 16.63
C ASP A 162 17.92 5.99 16.41
N ASP A 163 18.92 6.82 16.68
CA ASP A 163 18.78 8.28 16.57
C ASP A 163 18.55 8.73 15.13
N THR A 164 19.15 8.07 14.14
CA THR A 164 18.99 8.41 12.72
C THR A 164 17.57 8.15 12.25
N ALA A 165 17.02 6.97 12.53
CA ALA A 165 15.64 6.63 12.19
C ALA A 165 14.66 7.55 12.92
N ARG A 166 14.93 7.88 14.20
CA ARG A 166 14.09 8.83 14.95
C ARG A 166 14.13 10.24 14.37
N GLN A 167 15.29 10.72 13.94
CA GLN A 167 15.41 12.02 13.25
C GLN A 167 14.60 12.04 11.96
N PHE A 168 14.70 10.98 11.14
CA PHE A 168 13.90 10.82 9.93
C PHE A 168 12.40 10.83 10.24
N VAL A 169 11.95 10.01 11.20
CA VAL A 169 10.53 9.93 11.59
C VAL A 169 10.01 11.28 12.09
N ASN A 170 10.79 12.03 12.88
CA ASN A 170 10.39 13.36 13.35
C ASN A 170 10.23 14.36 12.20
N TRP A 171 11.21 14.43 11.29
CA TRP A 171 11.10 15.27 10.10
C TRP A 171 9.89 14.88 9.23
N TRP A 172 9.65 13.57 9.09
CA TRP A 172 8.55 13.04 8.30
C TRP A 172 7.19 13.39 8.90
N LYS A 173 7.02 13.28 10.24
CA LYS A 173 5.83 13.80 10.95
C LYS A 173 5.58 15.27 10.58
N ASP A 174 6.60 16.12 10.70
CA ASP A 174 6.46 17.56 10.43
C ASP A 174 5.97 17.87 9.00
N ARG A 175 6.37 17.06 8.01
CA ARG A 175 5.88 17.19 6.63
C ARG A 175 4.45 16.68 6.50
N LEU A 176 4.18 15.47 7.00
CA LEU A 176 2.90 14.79 6.78
C LEU A 176 1.74 15.36 7.59
N VAL A 177 1.99 16.20 8.61
CA VAL A 177 0.91 16.99 9.21
C VAL A 177 0.20 17.81 8.14
N TYR A 178 0.94 18.43 7.19
CA TYR A 178 0.37 19.39 6.25
C TYR A 178 0.36 18.97 4.79
N GLU A 179 1.33 18.16 4.35
CA GLU A 179 1.62 17.92 2.93
C GLU A 179 1.58 16.44 2.52
N CYS A 180 0.76 15.62 3.20
CA CYS A 180 0.48 14.24 2.80
C CYS A 180 -0.73 14.17 1.84
N ARG A 181 -0.63 14.82 0.69
CA ARG A 181 -1.75 14.97 -0.27
C ARG A 181 -1.47 14.29 -1.60
N ILE A 182 -2.53 13.96 -2.32
CA ILE A 182 -2.47 13.63 -3.74
C ILE A 182 -2.66 14.93 -4.53
N ASP A 183 -1.55 15.61 -4.84
CA ASP A 183 -1.51 16.81 -5.68
C ASP A 183 -0.28 16.77 -6.59
N LEU A 184 -0.41 16.02 -7.69
CA LEU A 184 0.69 15.78 -8.63
C LEU A 184 1.22 17.08 -9.26
N CYS A 185 0.37 18.08 -9.44
CA CYS A 185 0.76 19.38 -9.99
C CYS A 185 1.64 20.18 -9.02
N ALA A 186 1.41 20.03 -7.71
CA ALA A 186 2.25 20.58 -6.67
C ALA A 186 3.50 19.72 -6.37
N GLY A 187 3.66 18.57 -7.05
CA GLY A 187 4.72 17.62 -6.78
C GLY A 187 4.54 16.91 -5.43
N LEU A 188 3.29 16.61 -5.07
CA LEU A 188 2.91 15.89 -3.84
C LEU A 188 2.18 14.59 -4.16
N PHE A 189 2.62 13.51 -3.54
CA PHE A 189 1.96 12.22 -3.55
C PHE A 189 2.18 11.50 -2.23
N VAL A 190 1.22 11.71 -1.32
CA VAL A 190 1.11 11.07 0.00
C VAL A 190 2.45 11.01 0.73
N ASP A 191 2.62 10.01 1.59
CA ASP A 191 3.78 9.81 2.44
C ASP A 191 5.02 9.35 1.65
N GLN A 192 4.79 8.54 0.61
CA GLN A 192 5.81 7.89 -0.22
C GLN A 192 6.79 8.85 -0.90
N GLN A 193 6.32 9.94 -1.49
CA GLN A 193 7.19 10.82 -2.26
C GLN A 193 8.25 11.53 -1.39
N TRP A 194 7.90 11.82 -0.12
CA TRP A 194 8.83 12.41 0.84
C TRP A 194 10.02 11.51 1.16
N VAL A 195 9.85 10.19 1.04
CA VAL A 195 10.90 9.22 1.38
C VAL A 195 12.02 9.18 0.35
N ASN A 196 11.84 9.80 -0.82
CA ASN A 196 12.93 10.08 -1.77
C ASN A 196 14.10 10.82 -1.11
N PHE A 197 13.83 11.63 -0.08
CA PHE A 197 14.86 12.39 0.65
C PHE A 197 15.59 11.59 1.72
N ALA A 198 15.10 10.43 2.14
CA ALA A 198 15.73 9.63 3.19
C ALA A 198 17.22 9.32 2.91
N PRO A 199 17.60 8.76 1.74
CA PRO A 199 19.02 8.51 1.42
C PRO A 199 19.82 9.78 1.11
N VAL A 200 19.16 10.94 0.95
CA VAL A 200 19.83 12.24 0.72
C VAL A 200 20.17 12.91 2.05
N TYR A 201 19.33 12.73 3.06
CA TYR A 201 19.49 13.37 4.38
C TYR A 201 20.25 12.52 5.39
N HIS A 202 20.36 11.21 5.14
CA HIS A 202 20.97 10.26 6.07
C HIS A 202 21.88 9.28 5.32
N ASP A 203 23.11 9.11 5.82
CA ASP A 203 24.11 8.22 5.21
C ASP A 203 23.87 6.73 5.51
N ASN A 204 23.08 6.40 6.54
CA ASN A 204 22.83 5.03 7.00
C ASN A 204 21.49 4.45 6.50
N VAL A 205 21.22 4.63 5.20
CA VAL A 205 19.99 4.15 4.54
C VAL A 205 20.35 3.06 3.53
N LEU A 206 19.79 1.87 3.69
CA LEU A 206 19.91 0.79 2.72
C LEU A 206 18.81 0.91 1.67
N ILE A 207 19.21 1.04 0.41
CA ILE A 207 18.35 0.78 -0.73
C ILE A 207 18.46 -0.71 -1.07
N GLU A 208 17.44 -1.47 -0.71
CA GLU A 208 17.38 -2.91 -0.88
C GLU A 208 16.95 -3.29 -2.30
N HIS A 209 17.84 -3.98 -3.01
CA HIS A 209 17.64 -4.42 -4.40
C HIS A 209 17.32 -5.92 -4.51
N HIS A 210 17.12 -6.62 -3.39
CA HIS A 210 16.78 -8.03 -3.37
C HIS A 210 15.52 -8.31 -4.20
N PRO A 211 15.57 -9.18 -5.24
CA PRO A 211 14.49 -9.31 -6.21
C PRO A 211 13.21 -9.93 -5.62
N GLY A 212 13.31 -10.67 -4.53
CA GLY A 212 12.17 -11.18 -3.78
C GLY A 212 11.45 -10.18 -2.88
N TYR A 213 11.97 -8.95 -2.70
CA TYR A 213 11.33 -7.93 -1.85
C TYR A 213 10.39 -7.07 -2.68
N ASN A 214 9.21 -6.77 -2.13
CA ASN A 214 8.23 -5.85 -2.70
C ASN A 214 7.90 -6.13 -4.18
N VAL A 215 7.67 -7.41 -4.50
CA VAL A 215 7.27 -7.83 -5.85
C VAL A 215 5.83 -7.40 -6.10
N ALA A 216 5.57 -6.72 -7.22
CA ALA A 216 4.25 -6.23 -7.59
C ALA A 216 4.20 -5.86 -9.08
N TYR A 217 3.04 -5.40 -9.54
CA TYR A 217 2.79 -5.07 -10.94
C TYR A 217 3.82 -4.11 -11.56
N TRP A 218 4.42 -3.21 -10.79
CA TRP A 218 5.40 -2.22 -11.29
C TRP A 218 6.78 -2.79 -11.59
N ASN A 219 7.14 -3.97 -11.09
CA ASN A 219 8.44 -4.61 -11.32
C ASN A 219 8.35 -5.98 -12.01
N LEU A 220 7.16 -6.34 -12.48
CA LEU A 220 6.96 -7.55 -13.25
C LEU A 220 7.76 -7.55 -14.57
N HIS A 221 8.08 -6.40 -15.18
CA HIS A 221 8.92 -6.38 -16.39
C HIS A 221 10.34 -6.91 -16.17
N GLU A 222 10.84 -6.84 -14.94
CA GLU A 222 12.19 -7.25 -14.57
C GLU A 222 12.21 -8.53 -13.71
N ARG A 223 11.05 -9.07 -13.31
CA ARG A 223 10.92 -10.19 -12.37
C ARG A 223 9.97 -11.27 -12.88
N VAL A 224 10.44 -12.51 -12.87
CA VAL A 224 9.65 -13.71 -13.23
C VAL A 224 9.53 -14.62 -12.02
N ALA A 225 8.32 -15.12 -11.78
CA ALA A 225 8.03 -16.04 -10.69
C ALA A 225 8.14 -17.50 -11.15
N THR A 226 8.71 -18.35 -10.30
CA THR A 226 8.73 -19.81 -10.47
C THR A 226 8.58 -20.47 -9.10
N THR A 227 8.41 -21.79 -9.06
CA THR A 227 8.47 -22.56 -7.83
C THR A 227 9.65 -23.53 -7.83
N ASP A 228 10.27 -23.74 -6.67
CA ASP A 228 11.25 -24.81 -6.48
C ASP A 228 10.57 -26.17 -6.27
N SER A 229 11.35 -27.25 -6.18
CA SER A 229 10.84 -28.61 -5.95
C SER A 229 10.14 -28.80 -4.59
N ALA A 230 10.35 -27.88 -3.64
CA ALA A 230 9.70 -27.88 -2.34
C ALA A 230 8.44 -26.98 -2.31
N GLY A 231 8.09 -26.34 -3.43
CA GLY A 231 6.95 -25.45 -3.56
C GLY A 231 7.20 -24.02 -3.05
N ASN A 232 8.44 -23.64 -2.76
CA ASN A 232 8.75 -22.24 -2.43
C ASN A 232 8.73 -21.38 -3.69
N TRP A 233 8.14 -20.20 -3.59
CA TRP A 233 8.21 -19.19 -4.63
C TRP A 233 9.62 -18.62 -4.78
N LEU A 234 10.09 -18.58 -6.01
CA LEU A 234 11.35 -17.98 -6.43
C LEU A 234 11.07 -16.82 -7.38
N ILE A 235 11.89 -15.79 -7.31
CA ILE A 235 11.84 -14.61 -8.17
C ILE A 235 13.19 -14.46 -8.83
N THR A 236 13.19 -14.53 -10.15
CA THR A 236 14.39 -14.30 -10.97
C THR A 236 14.34 -12.89 -11.52
N ASN A 237 15.37 -12.08 -11.22
CA ASN A 237 15.56 -10.79 -11.87
C ASN A 237 16.23 -10.99 -13.23
N LEU A 238 15.56 -10.55 -14.28
CA LEU A 238 15.99 -10.78 -15.67
C LEU A 238 17.27 -10.04 -16.04
N SER A 239 17.52 -8.87 -15.44
CA SER A 239 18.68 -8.03 -15.73
C SER A 239 19.97 -8.56 -15.10
N THR A 240 19.86 -9.20 -13.93
CA THR A 240 21.01 -9.70 -13.15
C THR A 240 21.16 -11.22 -13.18
N ALA A 241 20.17 -11.94 -13.72
CA ALA A 241 20.02 -13.39 -13.62
C ALA A 241 20.06 -13.95 -12.17
N ARG A 242 19.88 -13.08 -11.17
CA ARG A 242 19.83 -13.48 -9.76
C ARG A 242 18.45 -14.04 -9.44
N THR A 243 18.41 -15.26 -8.92
CA THR A 243 17.18 -15.90 -8.42
C THR A 243 17.23 -15.94 -6.89
N GLU A 244 16.18 -15.45 -6.25
CA GLU A 244 16.01 -15.48 -4.80
C GLU A 244 14.63 -15.99 -4.42
N LYS A 245 14.42 -16.36 -3.16
CA LYS A 245 13.07 -16.64 -2.66
C LYS A 245 12.22 -15.38 -2.67
N LEU A 246 10.92 -15.53 -2.99
CA LEU A 246 9.94 -14.47 -2.81
C LEU A 246 9.80 -14.18 -1.31
N GLN A 247 10.07 -12.96 -0.89
CA GLN A 247 10.02 -12.56 0.51
C GLN A 247 8.65 -12.00 0.85
N PHE A 248 8.18 -11.05 0.03
CA PHE A 248 6.82 -10.56 0.12
C PHE A 248 6.33 -10.01 -1.23
N PHE A 249 5.04 -10.21 -1.48
CA PHE A 249 4.35 -9.70 -2.66
C PHE A 249 3.33 -8.65 -2.25
N HIS A 250 3.27 -7.54 -2.97
CA HIS A 250 2.40 -6.40 -2.71
C HIS A 250 1.30 -6.33 -3.78
N TYR A 251 0.06 -6.59 -3.38
CA TYR A 251 -1.12 -6.69 -4.26
C TYR A 251 -1.79 -5.33 -4.49
N SER A 252 -0.99 -4.27 -4.59
CA SER A 252 -1.48 -2.90 -4.68
C SER A 252 -2.46 -2.70 -5.84
N GLY A 253 -3.68 -2.28 -5.49
CA GLY A 253 -4.73 -2.00 -6.47
C GLY A 253 -5.45 -3.25 -7.02
N TYR A 254 -5.17 -4.44 -6.51
CA TYR A 254 -5.93 -5.65 -6.80
C TYR A 254 -7.28 -5.67 -6.06
N THR A 255 -8.27 -6.36 -6.62
CA THR A 255 -9.58 -6.58 -5.98
C THR A 255 -10.12 -7.96 -6.32
N PRO A 256 -10.63 -8.73 -5.35
CA PRO A 256 -11.12 -10.10 -5.59
C PRO A 256 -12.36 -10.17 -6.50
N TYR A 257 -12.98 -9.01 -6.80
CA TYR A 257 -14.14 -8.83 -7.68
C TYR A 257 -13.78 -8.44 -9.12
N GLN A 258 -12.50 -8.26 -9.43
CA GLN A 258 -11.96 -8.17 -10.80
C GLN A 258 -10.79 -9.15 -10.89
N PRO A 259 -11.07 -10.46 -10.76
CA PRO A 259 -10.03 -11.47 -10.56
C PRO A 259 -9.09 -11.63 -11.77
N ASP A 260 -9.52 -11.18 -12.94
CA ASP A 260 -8.74 -11.27 -14.18
C ASP A 260 -7.79 -10.08 -14.38
N GLU A 261 -7.82 -9.08 -13.49
CA GLU A 261 -6.98 -7.89 -13.54
C GLU A 261 -5.82 -7.96 -12.53
N VAL A 262 -4.60 -7.70 -13.00
CA VAL A 262 -3.40 -7.68 -12.14
C VAL A 262 -3.45 -6.51 -11.15
N SER A 263 -3.84 -5.32 -11.62
CA SER A 263 -4.03 -4.11 -10.80
C SER A 263 -4.76 -3.06 -11.60
N LYS A 264 -5.58 -2.24 -10.93
CA LYS A 264 -6.22 -1.07 -11.54
C LYS A 264 -5.25 0.08 -11.90
N TYR A 265 -3.97 -0.02 -11.50
CA TYR A 265 -2.96 1.05 -11.65
C TYR A 265 -1.97 0.82 -12.81
N GLN A 266 -2.23 -0.14 -13.70
CA GLN A 266 -1.30 -0.54 -14.76
C GLN A 266 -2.01 -0.85 -16.08
N THR A 267 -1.25 -0.84 -17.18
CA THR A 267 -1.74 -1.20 -18.53
C THR A 267 -0.94 -2.32 -19.20
N ARG A 268 0.14 -2.80 -18.59
CA ARG A 268 1.14 -3.64 -19.24
C ARG A 268 0.85 -5.14 -19.21
N PHE A 269 0.27 -5.63 -18.12
CA PHE A 269 0.20 -7.06 -17.80
C PHE A 269 -1.24 -7.57 -17.72
N ALA A 270 -1.41 -8.83 -18.14
CA ALA A 270 -2.61 -9.65 -17.95
C ALA A 270 -2.18 -11.07 -17.54
N PHE A 271 -3.07 -11.89 -17.00
CA PHE A 271 -2.74 -13.27 -16.64
C PHE A 271 -2.64 -14.20 -17.86
N SER A 272 -3.45 -13.95 -18.89
CA SER A 272 -3.50 -14.69 -20.15
C SER A 272 -3.25 -13.76 -21.35
N ALA A 273 -2.89 -14.33 -22.49
CA ALA A 273 -2.76 -13.61 -23.77
C ALA A 273 -4.12 -13.29 -24.41
N GLU A 274 -5.17 -14.03 -24.02
CA GLU A 274 -6.55 -13.83 -24.46
C GLU A 274 -7.25 -12.98 -23.40
N THR A 275 -7.57 -11.74 -23.72
CA THR A 275 -8.40 -10.88 -22.87
C THR A 275 -9.84 -10.90 -23.39
N ASP A 276 -10.78 -11.42 -22.59
CA ASP A 276 -12.23 -11.35 -22.87
C ASP A 276 -12.78 -9.91 -22.82
N SER A 277 -11.96 -8.93 -22.42
CA SER A 277 -12.38 -7.56 -22.12
C SER A 277 -12.62 -6.66 -23.34
N GLY A 278 -12.47 -7.14 -24.57
CA GLY A 278 -12.68 -6.33 -25.78
C GLY A 278 -11.69 -5.16 -25.92
N GLU A 279 -10.60 -5.17 -25.15
CA GLU A 279 -9.52 -4.20 -25.27
C GLU A 279 -8.71 -4.45 -26.55
N THR A 280 -8.34 -3.36 -27.22
CA THR A 280 -7.65 -3.38 -28.51
C THR A 280 -6.12 -3.41 -28.36
N GLU A 281 -5.60 -3.28 -27.12
CA GLU A 281 -4.17 -3.25 -26.82
C GLU A 281 -3.67 -4.60 -26.30
N MET A 282 -2.60 -5.11 -26.92
CA MET A 282 -2.01 -6.40 -26.59
C MET A 282 -1.17 -6.29 -25.31
N ARG A 283 -1.72 -6.76 -24.17
CA ARG A 283 -1.00 -6.83 -22.88
C ARG A 283 -0.03 -8.02 -22.83
N ILE A 284 1.01 -7.93 -22.00
CA ILE A 284 1.98 -9.01 -21.77
C ILE A 284 1.38 -10.04 -20.80
N ALA A 285 1.26 -11.29 -21.26
CA ALA A 285 0.75 -12.39 -20.45
C ALA A 285 1.72 -12.80 -19.33
N ARG A 286 1.21 -12.95 -18.12
CA ARG A 286 1.92 -13.30 -16.87
C ARG A 286 1.22 -14.44 -16.13
N PRO A 287 1.14 -15.64 -16.73
CA PRO A 287 0.53 -16.79 -16.08
C PRO A 287 1.35 -17.27 -14.87
N ASP A 288 2.63 -16.91 -14.80
CA ASP A 288 3.53 -17.28 -13.72
C ASP A 288 3.16 -16.68 -12.36
N VAL A 289 2.47 -15.53 -12.34
CA VAL A 289 2.00 -14.89 -11.10
C VAL A 289 0.54 -15.15 -10.79
N LEU A 290 -0.26 -15.69 -11.72
CA LEU A 290 -1.68 -15.97 -11.50
C LEU A 290 -1.94 -16.75 -10.18
N PRO A 291 -1.19 -17.83 -9.86
CA PRO A 291 -1.44 -18.57 -8.62
C PRO A 291 -1.20 -17.74 -7.33
N LEU A 292 -0.34 -16.72 -7.37
CA LEU A 292 -0.13 -15.79 -6.25
C LEU A 292 -1.39 -14.93 -6.01
N PHE A 293 -2.02 -14.46 -7.09
CA PHE A 293 -3.24 -13.65 -7.03
C PHE A 293 -4.47 -14.49 -6.65
N GLU A 294 -4.57 -15.72 -7.13
CA GLU A 294 -5.59 -16.68 -6.71
C GLU A 294 -5.49 -16.96 -5.21
N PHE A 295 -4.28 -17.26 -4.73
CA PHE A 295 -4.01 -17.46 -3.30
C PHE A 295 -4.44 -16.23 -2.48
N TYR A 296 -4.01 -15.03 -2.87
CA TYR A 296 -4.38 -13.81 -2.14
C TYR A 296 -5.89 -13.57 -2.12
N ARG A 297 -6.59 -13.78 -3.25
CA ARG A 297 -8.05 -13.70 -3.34
C ARG A 297 -8.73 -14.66 -2.38
N GLU A 298 -8.31 -15.92 -2.35
CA GLU A 298 -8.86 -16.91 -1.42
C GLU A 298 -8.68 -16.48 0.03
N GLN A 299 -7.50 -15.98 0.40
CA GLN A 299 -7.25 -15.48 1.76
C GLN A 299 -8.14 -14.29 2.10
N LEU A 300 -8.37 -13.36 1.18
CA LEU A 300 -9.27 -12.23 1.42
C LEU A 300 -10.72 -12.68 1.66
N LEU A 301 -11.23 -13.61 0.84
CA LEU A 301 -12.58 -14.14 0.99
C LEU A 301 -12.73 -14.90 2.33
N LEU A 302 -11.74 -15.72 2.68
CA LEU A 302 -11.69 -16.42 3.98
C LEU A 302 -11.62 -15.44 5.16
N ASN A 303 -10.93 -14.31 4.99
CA ASN A 303 -10.82 -13.25 5.99
C ASN A 303 -11.94 -12.21 5.87
N HIS A 304 -13.12 -12.60 5.38
CA HIS A 304 -14.35 -11.82 5.44
C HIS A 304 -14.32 -10.48 4.66
N ASN A 305 -13.57 -10.41 3.55
CA ASN A 305 -13.47 -9.18 2.73
C ASN A 305 -14.85 -8.66 2.29
N ASP A 306 -15.78 -9.56 1.93
CA ASP A 306 -17.16 -9.23 1.57
C ASP A 306 -17.89 -8.44 2.68
N GLN A 307 -17.64 -8.77 3.95
CA GLN A 307 -18.31 -8.13 5.08
C GLN A 307 -17.63 -6.81 5.43
N TYR A 308 -16.30 -6.79 5.62
CA TYR A 308 -15.58 -5.59 6.03
C TYR A 308 -15.80 -4.42 5.07
N ARG A 309 -15.83 -4.66 3.76
CA ARG A 309 -15.99 -3.59 2.74
C ARG A 309 -17.32 -2.83 2.83
N THR A 310 -18.31 -3.39 3.52
CA THR A 310 -19.62 -2.75 3.72
C THR A 310 -19.65 -1.80 4.92
N TYR A 311 -18.66 -1.88 5.81
CA TYR A 311 -18.60 -1.03 6.99
C TYR A 311 -18.21 0.40 6.62
N PRO A 312 -18.88 1.41 7.20
CA PRO A 312 -18.44 2.80 7.06
C PRO A 312 -17.16 3.01 7.86
N CYS A 313 -16.29 3.90 7.40
CA CYS A 313 -15.16 4.36 8.19
C CYS A 313 -15.41 5.76 8.72
N VAL A 314 -15.08 5.96 9.99
CA VAL A 314 -15.42 7.18 10.76
C VAL A 314 -14.75 8.42 10.20
N TYR A 315 -13.49 8.30 9.78
CA TYR A 315 -12.68 9.42 9.30
C TYR A 315 -12.77 9.63 7.79
N ILE A 316 -13.63 8.89 7.06
CA ILE A 316 -13.91 9.17 5.64
C ILE A 316 -14.75 10.43 5.54
N LYS A 317 -14.22 11.46 4.88
CA LYS A 317 -15.07 12.55 4.41
C LYS A 317 -15.98 12.06 3.29
N PRO A 318 -17.28 12.44 3.28
CA PRO A 318 -18.09 12.23 2.10
C PRO A 318 -17.46 12.95 0.90
N PRO A 319 -17.44 12.34 -0.30
CA PRO A 319 -16.84 12.95 -1.47
C PRO A 319 -17.47 14.32 -1.72
N VAL A 320 -16.63 15.32 -2.01
CA VAL A 320 -17.10 16.66 -2.35
C VAL A 320 -17.84 16.59 -3.68
N VAL A 321 -19.18 16.48 -3.63
CA VAL A 321 -20.00 16.50 -4.83
C VAL A 321 -20.00 17.92 -5.38
N ILE A 322 -19.14 18.19 -6.37
CA ILE A 322 -19.16 19.45 -7.13
C ILE A 322 -20.43 19.46 -7.98
N ARG A 323 -21.56 19.89 -7.38
CA ARG A 323 -22.80 20.14 -8.13
C ARG A 323 -22.59 21.40 -8.96
N TYR A 324 -22.24 21.24 -10.24
CA TYR A 324 -22.27 22.32 -11.23
C TYR A 324 -23.72 22.80 -11.47
N ARG A 325 -24.30 23.54 -10.51
CA ARG A 325 -25.67 24.06 -10.55
C ARG A 325 -25.91 24.99 -11.75
N ARG A 326 -24.87 25.61 -12.31
CA ARG A 326 -24.97 26.54 -13.44
C ARG A 326 -24.84 25.89 -14.82
N VAL A 327 -24.11 24.77 -14.95
CA VAL A 327 -23.93 24.08 -16.23
C VAL A 327 -25.21 23.36 -16.65
N ARG A 328 -25.94 22.75 -15.71
CA ARG A 328 -27.20 22.06 -15.99
C ARG A 328 -28.31 23.00 -16.49
N LYS A 329 -28.35 24.24 -16.01
CA LYS A 329 -29.31 25.26 -16.47
C LYS A 329 -28.97 25.78 -17.87
N PHE A 330 -27.68 25.84 -18.22
CA PHE A 330 -27.22 26.30 -19.53
C PHE A 330 -27.31 25.20 -20.60
N LEU A 331 -27.03 23.93 -20.24
CA LEU A 331 -27.19 22.77 -21.13
C LEU A 331 -28.65 22.44 -21.44
N ASN A 332 -29.58 22.67 -20.51
CA ASN A 332 -31.01 22.40 -20.73
C ASN A 332 -31.77 23.58 -21.37
N ALA A 333 -31.18 24.79 -21.41
CA ALA A 333 -31.79 25.95 -22.05
C ALA A 333 -32.07 25.77 -23.57
N PRO A 334 -31.15 25.21 -24.38
CA PRO A 334 -31.43 24.95 -25.79
C PRO A 334 -32.48 23.83 -25.98
N LEU A 335 -32.52 22.82 -25.11
CA LEU A 335 -33.51 21.73 -25.19
C LEU A 335 -34.94 22.24 -24.93
N HIS A 336 -35.13 23.12 -23.93
CA HIS A 336 -36.44 23.70 -23.66
C HIS A 336 -36.91 24.68 -24.74
N ARG A 337 -35.99 25.40 -25.40
CA ARG A 337 -36.32 26.25 -26.55
C ARG A 337 -36.74 25.47 -27.80
N LEU A 338 -36.18 24.27 -28.01
CA LEU A 338 -36.60 23.38 -29.09
C LEU A 338 -38.00 22.81 -28.84
N ILE A 339 -38.30 22.38 -27.61
CA ILE A 339 -39.63 21.84 -27.26
C ILE A 339 -40.73 22.91 -27.45
N THR A 340 -40.47 24.16 -27.06
CA THR A 340 -41.44 25.27 -27.24
C THR A 340 -41.64 25.70 -28.70
N LEU A 341 -40.73 25.34 -29.61
CA LEU A 341 -40.84 25.59 -31.05
C LEU A 341 -41.63 24.49 -31.79
N PHE A 342 -41.78 23.32 -31.19
CA PHE A 342 -42.62 22.22 -31.71
C PHE A 342 -44.04 22.22 -31.13
N GLU A 343 -44.31 23.04 -30.11
CA GLU A 343 -45.62 23.19 -29.48
C GLU A 343 -46.37 24.48 -29.87
N SER A 344 -45.78 25.30 -30.76
CA SER A 344 -46.40 26.48 -31.40
C SER A 344 -46.63 26.23 -32.88
#